data_AF-A0A8C8DU64-F1
#
_entry.id   AF-A0A8C8DU64-F1
#
_cell.length_a   1.000
_cell.length_b   1.000
_cell.length_c   1.000
_cell.angle_alpha   90.00
_cell.angle_beta   90.00
_cell.angle_gamma   90.00
#
_symmetry.space_group_name_H-M   'P 1'
#
loop_
_entity.id
_entity.type
_entity.pdbx_description
1 polymer ?
#
loop_
_entity_poly.entity_id
_entity_poly.type
_entity_poly.pdbx_seq_one_letter_code
_entity_poly.pdbx_strand_id
1 'polypeptide(L)'
;DSFSFFYQVMTNFTSFCSDFPVCAPNRWYHGSLSRSEAETLLTLCKECSYLVRNSETNRSDYSLSLRSCQGFMHMKFAKCKDGKFVLGQNSPPFDTIPELIHFYTTHKLPIRGAEHLSLLFPVLVQTL
;
A
#
# COMPACT_ATOMS: atom_id res chain seq x y z
N ASP A 1 5.50 12.72 35.80
CA ASP A 1 4.82 11.42 35.59
C ASP A 1 4.79 11.02 34.13
N SER A 2 5.53 9.97 33.77
CA SER A 2 5.77 9.52 32.38
C SER A 2 4.53 9.02 31.63
N PHE A 3 3.38 8.91 32.31
CA PHE A 3 2.11 8.48 31.70
C PHE A 3 1.41 9.58 30.88
N SER A 4 1.61 10.85 31.25
CA SER A 4 0.97 11.99 30.57
C SER A 4 1.67 12.33 29.24
N PHE A 5 2.99 12.13 29.16
CA PHE A 5 3.76 12.35 27.93
C PHE A 5 3.41 11.33 26.84
N PHE A 6 3.14 10.07 27.22
CA PHE A 6 2.72 9.02 26.29
C PHE A 6 1.34 9.31 25.68
N TYR A 7 0.40 9.80 26.50
CA TYR A 7 -0.94 10.14 26.03
C TYR A 7 -0.92 11.33 25.07
N GLN A 8 -0.05 12.32 25.31
CA GLN A 8 0.07 13.52 24.46
C GLN A 8 0.76 13.23 23.12
N VAL A 9 1.68 12.26 23.05
CA VAL A 9 2.24 11.76 21.78
C VAL A 9 1.18 11.00 20.98
N MET A 10 0.31 10.22 21.65
CA MET A 10 -0.77 9.46 21.00
C MET A 10 -1.89 10.37 20.46
N THR A 11 -2.26 11.45 21.17
CA THR A 11 -3.26 12.42 20.68
C THR A 11 -2.72 13.42 19.64
N ASN A 12 -1.41 13.62 19.54
CA ASN A 12 -0.83 14.36 18.41
C ASN A 12 -0.76 13.52 17.14
N PHE A 13 -0.85 12.18 17.24
CA PHE A 13 -0.90 11.31 16.05
C PHE A 13 -2.30 11.27 15.42
N THR A 14 -3.36 11.55 16.18
CA THR A 14 -4.73 11.60 15.66
C THR A 14 -5.10 12.92 14.99
N SER A 15 -4.26 13.97 15.10
CA SER A 15 -4.52 15.29 14.48
C SER A 15 -3.88 15.48 13.09
N PHE A 16 -3.26 14.46 12.50
CA PHE A 16 -2.79 14.50 11.11
C PHE A 16 -3.81 13.95 10.10
N CYS A 17 -4.98 13.50 10.56
CA CYS A 17 -5.95 12.80 9.72
C CYS A 17 -6.94 13.73 9.00
N SER A 18 -6.92 15.04 9.26
CA SER A 18 -7.88 16.01 8.70
C SER A 18 -7.37 16.85 7.52
N ASP A 19 -6.12 16.71 7.11
CA ASP A 19 -5.55 17.47 5.96
C ASP A 19 -5.06 16.57 4.81
N PHE A 20 -5.39 15.27 4.83
CA PHE A 20 -5.21 14.46 3.62
C PHE A 20 -6.42 14.63 2.73
N PRO A 21 -6.28 15.20 1.52
CA PRO A 21 -7.40 15.40 0.63
C PRO A 21 -8.07 14.06 0.38
N VAL A 22 -9.36 14.02 0.71
CA VAL A 22 -10.34 12.97 0.44
C VAL A 22 -10.50 12.64 -1.07
N CYS A 23 -9.57 13.02 -1.95
CA CYS A 23 -9.66 12.82 -3.39
C CYS A 23 -8.31 12.95 -4.11
N ALA A 24 -7.42 11.99 -3.93
CA ALA A 24 -6.35 11.75 -4.91
C ALA A 24 -6.54 10.34 -5.48
N PRO A 25 -7.50 10.14 -6.41
CA PRO A 25 -8.15 8.85 -6.59
C PRO A 25 -7.20 7.72 -7.01
N ASN A 26 -6.01 7.99 -7.57
CA ASN A 26 -5.12 6.93 -8.04
C ASN A 26 -3.63 7.32 -7.99
N ARG A 27 -3.22 8.14 -7.01
CA ARG A 27 -1.83 8.64 -6.96
C ARG A 27 -0.77 7.54 -6.84
N TRP A 28 -1.13 6.41 -6.24
CA TRP A 28 -0.29 5.21 -6.08
C TRP A 28 -0.34 4.25 -7.28
N TYR A 29 -1.19 4.48 -8.28
CA TYR A 29 -1.36 3.58 -9.42
C TYR A 29 -0.53 4.08 -10.62
N HIS A 30 0.39 3.24 -11.08
CA HIS A 30 1.35 3.58 -12.14
C HIS A 30 0.99 2.92 -13.49
N GLY A 31 -0.09 2.14 -13.56
CA GLY A 31 -0.44 1.41 -14.77
C GLY A 31 0.63 0.39 -15.14
N SER A 32 1.07 0.37 -16.40
CA SER A 32 2.03 -0.61 -16.94
C SER A 32 3.48 -0.34 -16.50
N LEU A 33 3.75 -0.41 -15.19
CA LEU A 33 5.07 -0.26 -14.61
C LEU A 33 5.75 -1.62 -14.44
N SER A 34 6.99 -1.77 -14.92
CA SER A 34 7.75 -3.00 -14.75
C SER A 34 8.23 -3.19 -13.30
N ARG A 35 8.53 -4.43 -12.93
CA ARG A 35 9.03 -4.74 -11.58
C ARG A 35 10.29 -3.93 -11.23
N SER A 36 11.23 -3.86 -12.18
CA SER A 36 12.50 -3.14 -11.98
C SER A 36 12.28 -1.65 -11.72
N GLU A 37 11.41 -0.99 -12.47
CA GLU A 37 11.08 0.42 -12.26
C GLU A 37 10.41 0.65 -10.91
N ALA A 38 9.49 -0.24 -10.51
CA ALA A 38 8.88 -0.20 -9.19
C ALA A 38 9.93 -0.28 -8.08
N GLU A 39 10.90 -1.19 -8.20
CA GLU A 39 12.00 -1.31 -7.23
C GLU A 39 12.89 -0.07 -7.23
N THR A 40 13.20 0.52 -8.39
CA THR A 40 13.97 1.77 -8.48
C THR A 40 13.24 2.94 -7.79
N LEU A 41 11.94 3.12 -8.04
CA LEU A 41 11.15 4.15 -7.37
C LEU A 41 11.11 3.93 -5.87
N LEU A 42 10.86 2.70 -5.44
CA LEU A 42 10.82 2.32 -4.02
C LEU A 42 12.20 2.38 -3.34
N THR A 43 13.29 2.24 -4.09
CA THR A 43 14.68 2.34 -3.59
C THR A 43 14.96 3.74 -3.08
N LEU A 44 14.50 4.75 -3.82
CA LEU A 44 14.67 6.16 -3.47
C LEU A 44 13.67 6.62 -2.40
N CYS A 45 12.68 5.77 -2.07
CA CYS A 45 11.66 6.05 -1.07
C CYS A 45 11.98 5.38 0.28
N LYS A 46 11.25 5.80 1.32
CA LYS A 46 11.37 5.25 2.68
C LYS A 46 10.61 3.93 2.85
N GLU A 47 10.84 3.24 3.97
CA GLU A 47 10.02 2.09 4.38
C GLU A 47 8.52 2.45 4.41
N CYS A 48 7.66 1.46 4.14
CA CYS A 48 6.20 1.60 4.01
C CYS A 48 5.76 2.40 2.78
N SER A 49 6.69 2.71 1.87
CA SER A 49 6.35 3.28 0.57
C SER A 49 5.81 2.21 -0.36
N TYR A 50 4.73 2.50 -1.07
CA TYR A 50 4.03 1.52 -1.88
C TYR A 50 3.51 2.10 -3.18
N LEU A 51 3.31 1.22 -4.17
CA LEU A 51 2.69 1.54 -5.45
C LEU A 51 1.99 0.33 -6.04
N VAL A 52 0.98 0.56 -6.86
CA VAL A 52 0.29 -0.47 -7.63
C VAL A 52 0.63 -0.31 -9.10
N ARG A 53 0.87 -1.45 -9.73
CA ARG A 53 1.15 -1.58 -11.16
C ARG A 53 0.25 -2.65 -11.78
N ASN A 54 0.10 -2.62 -13.08
CA ASN A 54 -0.55 -3.67 -13.86
C ASN A 54 0.40 -4.86 -13.99
N SER A 55 -0.19 -6.04 -14.07
CA SER A 55 0.56 -7.22 -14.47
C SER A 55 0.92 -7.12 -15.95
N GLU A 56 2.19 -7.38 -16.28
CA GLU A 56 2.69 -7.38 -17.66
C GLU A 56 2.00 -8.44 -18.53
N THR A 57 1.51 -9.51 -17.92
CA THR A 57 0.84 -10.64 -18.60
C THR A 57 -0.68 -10.52 -18.67
N ASN A 58 -1.33 -9.82 -17.73
CA ASN A 58 -2.79 -9.73 -17.66
C ASN A 58 -3.22 -8.33 -17.23
N ARG A 59 -3.92 -7.61 -18.11
CA ARG A 59 -4.47 -6.28 -17.76
C ARG A 59 -5.54 -6.31 -16.66
N SER A 60 -6.11 -7.49 -16.40
CA SER A 60 -7.09 -7.71 -15.32
C SER A 60 -6.43 -7.94 -13.97
N ASP A 61 -5.12 -8.23 -13.93
CA ASP A 61 -4.37 -8.48 -12.72
C ASP A 61 -3.54 -7.25 -12.35
N TYR A 62 -3.58 -6.90 -11.09
CA TYR A 62 -2.78 -5.82 -10.54
C TYR A 62 -1.67 -6.43 -9.67
N SER A 63 -0.59 -5.69 -9.44
CA SER A 63 0.47 -6.02 -8.50
C SER A 63 0.77 -4.82 -7.61
N LEU A 64 0.89 -5.06 -6.31
CA LEU A 64 1.33 -4.12 -5.30
C LEU A 64 2.83 -4.32 -5.06
N SER A 65 3.61 -3.26 -5.19
CA SER A 65 5.01 -3.23 -4.79
C SER A 65 5.15 -2.36 -3.54
N LEU A 66 5.88 -2.84 -2.53
CA LEU A 66 6.07 -2.18 -1.23
C LEU A 66 7.56 -2.22 -0.83
N ARG A 67 8.04 -1.14 -0.23
CA ARG A 67 9.36 -1.06 0.39
C ARG A 67 9.31 -1.53 1.84
N SER A 68 10.14 -2.52 2.17
CA SER A 68 10.40 -3.01 3.53
C SER A 68 11.83 -2.67 3.95
N CYS A 69 12.14 -2.64 5.25
CA CYS A 69 13.52 -2.53 5.74
C CYS A 69 14.45 -3.62 5.19
N GLN A 70 13.92 -4.83 4.90
CA GLN A 70 14.70 -5.94 4.36
C GLN A 70 14.79 -5.99 2.83
N GLY A 71 14.11 -5.09 2.10
CA GLY A 71 14.10 -5.12 0.63
C GLY A 71 12.80 -4.65 0.00
N PHE A 72 12.39 -5.31 -1.08
CA PHE A 72 11.15 -5.01 -1.80
C PHE A 72 10.21 -6.20 -1.75
N MET A 73 8.93 -5.89 -1.67
CA MET A 73 7.89 -6.90 -1.63
C MET A 73 6.89 -6.68 -2.74
N HIS A 74 6.51 -7.76 -3.40
CA HIS A 74 5.56 -7.73 -4.49
C HIS A 74 4.41 -8.69 -4.19
N MET A 75 3.20 -8.15 -4.14
CA MET A 75 1.97 -8.91 -3.94
C MET A 75 1.12 -8.77 -5.19
N LYS A 76 0.40 -9.83 -5.56
CA LYS A 76 -0.54 -9.78 -6.69
C LYS A 76 -1.95 -9.67 -6.17
N PHE A 77 -2.73 -8.79 -6.79
CA PHE A 77 -4.16 -8.74 -6.60
C PHE A 77 -4.78 -9.84 -7.44
N ALA A 78 -5.31 -10.87 -6.80
CA ALA A 78 -6.06 -11.90 -7.49
C ALA A 78 -7.53 -11.52 -7.50
N LYS A 79 -8.17 -11.66 -8.66
CA LYS A 79 -9.61 -11.50 -8.77
C LYS A 79 -10.29 -12.83 -8.48
N CYS A 80 -11.21 -12.83 -7.51
CA CYS A 80 -12.06 -13.97 -7.19
C CYS A 80 -13.12 -14.17 -8.29
N LYS A 81 -13.69 -15.38 -8.37
CA LYS A 81 -14.77 -15.71 -9.31
C LYS A 81 -16.02 -14.83 -9.08
N ASP A 82 -16.21 -14.34 -7.87
CA ASP A 82 -17.30 -13.46 -7.46
C ASP A 82 -17.13 -12.01 -7.93
N GLY A 83 -16.02 -11.67 -8.59
CA GLY A 83 -15.71 -10.31 -9.06
C GLY A 83 -14.91 -9.46 -8.07
N LYS A 84 -14.69 -9.95 -6.85
CA LYS A 84 -13.93 -9.29 -5.78
C LYS A 84 -12.41 -9.42 -5.94
N PHE A 85 -11.64 -8.55 -5.31
CA PHE A 85 -10.18 -8.53 -5.31
C PHE A 85 -9.62 -8.97 -3.96
N VAL A 86 -8.59 -9.81 -3.98
CA VAL A 86 -7.86 -10.27 -2.79
C VAL A 86 -6.37 -10.01 -2.95
N LEU A 87 -5.70 -9.56 -1.89
CA LEU A 87 -4.26 -9.42 -1.77
C LEU A 87 -3.62 -10.74 -1.28
N GLY A 88 -3.49 -11.72 -2.18
CA GLY A 88 -3.00 -13.06 -1.84
C GLY A 88 -4.03 -13.94 -1.11
N GLN A 89 -3.63 -15.15 -0.71
CA GLN A 89 -4.56 -16.19 -0.19
C GLN A 89 -5.17 -15.90 1.19
N ASN A 90 -4.50 -15.12 2.04
CA ASN A 90 -4.93 -14.85 3.42
C ASN A 90 -5.57 -13.47 3.60
N SER A 91 -5.95 -12.81 2.51
CA SER A 91 -6.59 -11.50 2.55
C SER A 91 -8.11 -11.62 2.40
N PRO A 92 -8.88 -10.73 3.04
CA PRO A 92 -10.30 -10.65 2.78
C PRO A 92 -10.57 -10.18 1.34
N PRO A 93 -11.69 -10.58 0.74
CA PRO A 93 -12.11 -10.09 -0.57
C PRO A 93 -12.72 -8.70 -0.48
N PHE A 94 -12.34 -7.83 -1.41
CA PHE A 94 -12.78 -6.44 -1.53
C PHE A 94 -13.47 -6.19 -2.86
N ASP A 95 -14.42 -5.26 -2.91
CA ASP A 95 -15.13 -4.96 -4.15
C ASP A 95 -14.27 -4.15 -5.13
N THR A 96 -13.36 -3.30 -4.62
CA THR A 96 -12.42 -2.51 -5.43
C THR A 96 -10.98 -2.50 -4.88
N ILE A 97 -9.99 -2.33 -5.77
CA ILE A 97 -8.57 -2.13 -5.39
C ILE A 97 -8.37 -0.93 -4.45
N PRO A 98 -8.92 0.27 -4.70
CA PRO A 98 -8.76 1.40 -3.78
C PRO A 98 -9.27 1.11 -2.36
N GLU A 99 -10.40 0.42 -2.21
CA GLU A 99 -10.90 0.02 -0.88
C GLU A 99 -9.95 -0.93 -0.17
N LEU A 100 -9.43 -1.92 -0.90
CA LEU A 100 -8.42 -2.84 -0.40
C LEU A 100 -7.17 -2.07 0.07
N ILE A 101 -6.64 -1.17 -0.76
CA ILE A 101 -5.46 -0.37 -0.41
C ILE A 101 -5.75 0.43 0.85
N HIS A 102 -6.89 1.12 0.90
CA HIS A 102 -7.31 1.88 2.07
C HIS A 102 -7.36 1.01 3.31
N PHE A 103 -7.94 -0.19 3.22
CA PHE A 103 -7.97 -1.13 4.35
C PHE A 103 -6.57 -1.43 4.89
N TYR A 104 -5.60 -1.74 4.01
CA TYR A 104 -4.20 -2.05 4.38
C TYR A 104 -3.32 -0.83 4.68
N THR A 105 -3.85 0.40 4.53
CA THR A 105 -3.19 1.59 5.09
C THR A 105 -3.33 1.61 6.61
N THR A 106 -4.47 1.12 7.12
CA THR A 106 -4.77 1.00 8.56
C THR A 106 -4.52 -0.40 9.13
N HIS A 107 -4.58 -1.44 8.30
CA HIS A 107 -4.38 -2.82 8.73
C HIS A 107 -3.00 -3.33 8.31
N LYS A 108 -2.43 -4.15 9.18
CA LYS A 108 -1.17 -4.84 8.93
C LYS A 108 -1.30 -5.81 7.76
N LEU A 109 -0.31 -5.81 6.88
CA LEU A 109 -0.27 -6.73 5.76
C LEU A 109 0.02 -8.16 6.26
N PRO A 110 -0.63 -9.19 5.69
CA PRO A 110 -0.50 -10.59 6.11
C PRO A 110 0.82 -11.20 5.62
N ILE A 111 1.96 -10.61 6.00
CA ILE A 111 3.28 -11.01 5.51
C ILE A 111 4.13 -11.53 6.66
N ARG A 112 4.56 -12.80 6.55
CA ARG A 112 5.51 -13.40 7.49
C ARG A 112 6.82 -12.60 7.52
N GLY A 113 7.15 -12.05 8.70
CA GLY A 113 8.36 -11.25 8.92
C GLY A 113 8.22 -9.75 8.62
N ALA A 114 7.10 -9.30 8.07
CA ALA A 114 6.82 -7.89 7.80
C ALA A 114 5.41 -7.48 8.26
N GLU A 115 4.90 -8.14 9.30
CA GLU A 115 3.57 -7.91 9.88
C GLU A 115 3.43 -6.52 10.49
N HIS A 116 4.51 -5.77 10.66
CA HIS A 116 4.46 -4.37 11.10
C HIS A 116 4.25 -3.38 9.94
N LEU A 117 4.36 -3.83 8.69
CA LEU A 117 4.23 -2.96 7.54
C LEU A 117 2.77 -2.73 7.18
N SER A 118 2.51 -1.47 6.85
CA SER A 118 1.24 -0.95 6.34
C SER A 118 1.51 -0.03 5.16
N LEU A 119 0.48 0.25 4.38
CA LEU A 119 0.57 1.13 3.22
C LEU A 119 0.53 2.59 3.68
N LEU A 120 1.68 3.12 4.10
CA LEU A 120 1.75 4.48 4.68
C LEU A 120 2.03 5.57 3.65
N PHE A 121 2.94 5.30 2.70
CA PHE A 121 3.41 6.33 1.77
C PHE A 121 3.11 5.95 0.31
N PRO A 122 2.03 6.48 -0.29
CA PRO A 122 1.76 6.24 -1.70
C PRO A 122 2.83 6.91 -2.56
N VAL A 123 3.53 6.13 -3.39
CA VAL A 123 4.49 6.67 -4.36
C VAL A 123 3.72 7.21 -5.55
N LEU A 124 3.90 8.50 -5.82
CA LEU A 124 3.22 9.21 -6.90
C LEU A 124 3.76 8.77 -8.26
N VAL A 125 2.86 8.64 -9.25
CA VAL A 125 3.27 8.49 -10.65
C VAL A 125 4.05 9.74 -11.05
N GLN A 126 5.32 9.57 -11.38
CA GLN A 126 6.07 10.59 -12.13
C GLN A 126 5.73 10.37 -13.59
N THR A 127 4.56 10.84 -14.02
CA THR A 127 4.35 11.09 -15.44
C THR A 127 5.33 12.21 -15.83
N LEU A 128 6.44 11.83 -16.46
CA LEU A 128 7.26 12.74 -17.26
C LEU A 128 6.45 13.24 -18.46
#